data_AF-A0A2I2DX42-F1
#
_entry.id   AF-A0A2I2DX42-F1
#
_cell.length_a   1.000
_cell.length_b   1.000
_cell.length_c   1.000
_cell.angle_alpha   90.00
_cell.angle_beta   90.00
_cell.angle_gamma   90.00
#
_symmetry.space_group_name_H-M   'P 1'
#
loop_
_entity.id
_entity.type
_entity.pdbx_description
1 polymer ?
#
loop_
_entity_poly.entity_id
_entity_poly.type
_entity_poly.pdbx_seq_one_letter_code
_entity_poly.pdbx_strand_id
1 'polypeptide(L)'
;MGIFDFFSSKPTDEKLTKKLVNFVYDSIQTKNGVRVEDAICLISTIAAERCIEVANEFSIHEHEFEPGAAVFSDKINELLVGPNIVENWNDLPSESVFGTIRNKIVPKFDIKNFPTLISIFESYAQNVGELEWGNINLTIPIDNKPFLLPLQAGYESRKYFEKNINLESNKKSLQIAINALTHILHETKMALDSKIALTLTFELINGMSKTATMTEKKMEELKIEIDK
;
A
#
# COMPACT_ATOMS: atom_id res chain seq x y z
N MET A 1 33.72 -26.55 -17.04
CA MET A 1 32.46 -26.28 -16.30
C MET A 1 32.82 -25.50 -15.06
N GLY A 2 32.56 -24.19 -15.06
CA GLY A 2 33.14 -23.24 -14.13
C GLY A 2 32.45 -23.23 -12.76
N ILE A 3 33.27 -23.07 -11.72
CA ILE A 3 32.94 -22.98 -10.28
C ILE A 3 32.31 -21.60 -9.92
N PHE A 4 31.70 -20.91 -10.88
CA PHE A 4 31.32 -19.49 -10.73
C PHE A 4 29.82 -19.22 -10.48
N ASP A 5 28.94 -20.21 -10.50
CA ASP A 5 27.50 -19.99 -10.25
C ASP A 5 27.08 -20.10 -8.76
N PHE A 6 28.02 -20.27 -7.83
CA PHE A 6 27.69 -20.56 -6.41
C PHE A 6 27.52 -19.33 -5.51
N PHE A 7 27.66 -18.10 -6.02
CA PHE A 7 27.65 -16.87 -5.19
C PHE A 7 26.61 -15.82 -5.57
N SER A 8 25.48 -16.18 -6.19
CA SER A 8 24.30 -15.30 -6.17
C SER A 8 23.49 -15.54 -4.89
N SER A 9 24.02 -15.11 -3.74
CA SER A 9 23.23 -15.15 -2.49
C SER A 9 21.91 -14.40 -2.70
N LYS A 10 20.77 -15.04 -2.39
CA LYS A 10 19.45 -14.39 -2.45
C LYS A 10 19.54 -13.09 -1.61
N PRO A 11 19.07 -11.94 -2.12
CA PRO A 11 19.16 -10.68 -1.41
C PRO A 11 18.44 -10.78 -0.06
N THR A 12 19.05 -10.21 0.99
CA THR A 12 18.45 -10.19 2.33
C THR A 12 17.21 -9.30 2.37
N ASP A 13 16.31 -9.57 3.30
CA ASP A 13 15.07 -8.82 3.49
C ASP A 13 15.35 -7.32 3.74
N GLU A 14 16.43 -6.99 4.44
CA GLU A 14 16.88 -5.62 4.65
C GLU A 14 17.31 -4.94 3.35
N LYS A 15 18.07 -5.65 2.49
CA LYS A 15 18.50 -5.12 1.20
C LYS A 15 17.32 -4.87 0.27
N LEU A 16 16.33 -5.77 0.26
CA LEU A 16 15.10 -5.61 -0.52
C LEU A 16 14.25 -4.45 0.02
N THR A 17 14.13 -4.35 1.35
CA THR A 17 13.43 -3.24 2.01
C THR A 17 14.04 -1.90 1.61
N LYS A 18 15.37 -1.75 1.73
CA LYS A 18 16.08 -0.52 1.35
C LYS A 18 15.92 -0.20 -0.13
N LYS A 19 15.97 -1.23 -0.99
CA LYS A 19 15.76 -1.07 -2.43
C LYS A 19 14.36 -0.53 -2.75
N LEU A 20 13.34 -1.04 -2.07
CA LEU A 20 11.96 -0.55 -2.22
C LEU A 20 11.79 0.87 -1.67
N VAL A 21 12.40 1.21 -0.53
CA VAL A 21 12.41 2.59 0.00
C VAL A 21 13.02 3.56 -1.01
N ASN A 22 14.20 3.24 -1.56
CA ASN A 22 14.85 4.08 -2.56
C ASN A 22 13.96 4.27 -3.79
N PHE A 23 13.35 3.19 -4.30
CA PHE A 23 12.41 3.29 -5.41
C PHE A 23 11.26 4.25 -5.14
N VAL A 24 10.67 4.20 -3.93
CA VAL A 24 9.58 5.10 -3.56
C VAL A 24 10.03 6.55 -3.65
N TYR A 25 11.15 6.90 -2.99
CA TYR A 25 11.66 8.28 -3.03
C TYR A 25 12.08 8.72 -4.43
N ASP A 26 12.77 7.86 -5.19
CA ASP A 26 13.20 8.16 -6.55
C ASP A 26 12.01 8.40 -7.49
N SER A 27 10.90 7.69 -7.30
CA SER A 27 9.70 7.77 -8.15
C SER A 27 8.89 9.05 -7.95
N ILE A 28 8.96 9.65 -6.77
CA ILE A 28 8.18 10.84 -6.38
C ILE A 28 9.06 12.09 -6.20
N GLN A 29 10.37 11.97 -6.42
CA GLN A 29 11.31 13.07 -6.33
C GLN A 29 11.01 14.14 -7.39
N THR A 30 10.84 15.38 -6.94
CA THR A 30 10.69 16.55 -7.82
C THR A 30 11.88 17.50 -7.68
N LYS A 31 11.90 18.58 -8.47
CA LYS A 31 12.88 19.68 -8.30
C LYS A 31 12.79 20.35 -6.91
N ASN A 32 11.63 20.28 -6.28
CA ASN A 32 11.36 20.90 -4.98
C ASN A 32 11.55 19.92 -3.81
N GLY A 33 12.03 18.71 -4.07
CA GLY A 33 12.16 17.66 -3.06
C GLY A 33 11.09 16.57 -3.18
N VAL A 34 10.99 15.80 -2.10
CA VAL A 34 10.02 14.73 -1.89
C VAL A 34 8.83 15.28 -1.10
N ARG A 35 7.62 15.07 -1.62
CA ARG A 35 6.39 15.27 -0.84
C ARG A 35 6.09 13.98 -0.07
N VAL A 36 6.00 14.08 1.25
CA VAL A 36 5.85 12.92 2.14
C VAL A 36 4.54 12.18 1.88
N GLU A 37 3.48 12.91 1.59
CA GLU A 37 2.15 12.34 1.32
C GLU A 37 2.17 11.46 0.06
N ASP A 38 2.91 11.85 -0.98
CA ASP A 38 3.07 11.03 -2.20
C ASP A 38 3.92 9.78 -1.93
N ALA A 39 4.96 9.89 -1.10
CA ALA A 39 5.77 8.74 -0.69
C ALA A 39 4.93 7.73 0.09
N ILE A 40 4.14 8.19 1.07
CA ILE A 40 3.20 7.36 1.83
C ILE A 40 2.14 6.76 0.90
N CYS A 41 1.63 7.55 -0.06
CA CYS A 41 0.67 7.10 -1.06
C CYS A 41 1.18 5.90 -1.85
N LEU A 42 2.36 6.04 -2.44
CA LEU A 42 2.97 5.00 -3.25
C LEU A 42 3.24 3.72 -2.43
N ILE A 43 3.90 3.82 -1.28
CA ILE A 43 4.25 2.61 -0.53
C ILE A 43 3.04 1.92 0.13
N SER A 44 2.05 2.70 0.58
CA SER A 44 0.79 2.15 1.11
C SER A 44 0.00 1.42 0.03
N THR A 45 -0.02 1.97 -1.19
CA THR A 45 -0.64 1.32 -2.34
C THR A 45 0.05 0.00 -2.69
N ILE A 46 1.39 -0.02 -2.73
CA ILE A 46 2.15 -1.26 -2.95
C ILE A 46 1.81 -2.31 -1.88
N ALA A 47 1.78 -1.91 -0.61
CA ALA A 47 1.39 -2.80 0.48
C ALA A 47 -0.05 -3.31 0.32
N ALA A 48 -0.98 -2.46 -0.12
CA ALA A 48 -2.36 -2.82 -0.39
C ALA A 48 -2.50 -3.85 -1.52
N GLU A 49 -1.79 -3.68 -2.64
CA GLU A 49 -1.77 -4.68 -3.70
C GLU A 49 -1.15 -6.00 -3.24
N ARG A 50 -0.14 -5.96 -2.36
CA ARG A 50 0.38 -7.20 -1.76
C ARG A 50 -0.62 -7.86 -0.82
N CYS A 51 -1.53 -7.11 -0.20
CA CYS A 51 -2.65 -7.69 0.56
C CYS A 51 -3.61 -8.44 -0.37
N ILE A 52 -3.92 -7.88 -1.56
CA ILE A 52 -4.74 -8.54 -2.58
C ILE A 52 -4.10 -9.88 -2.99
N GLU A 53 -2.81 -9.86 -3.32
CA GLU A 53 -2.04 -11.06 -3.70
C GLU A 53 -1.96 -12.13 -2.59
N VAL A 54 -1.93 -11.71 -1.31
CA VAL A 54 -1.94 -12.65 -0.17
C VAL A 54 -3.32 -13.23 0.08
N ALA A 55 -4.37 -12.41 -0.04
CA ALA A 55 -5.76 -12.85 0.10
C ALA A 55 -6.17 -13.78 -1.07
N ASN A 56 -5.59 -13.54 -2.25
CA ASN A 56 -5.76 -14.35 -3.46
C ASN A 56 -7.25 -14.56 -3.83
N GLU A 57 -8.06 -13.52 -3.66
CA GLU A 57 -9.48 -13.53 -4.05
C GLU A 57 -9.70 -12.98 -5.47
N PHE A 58 -8.79 -12.13 -5.93
CA PHE A 58 -8.66 -11.70 -7.31
C PHE A 58 -7.19 -11.36 -7.59
N SER A 59 -6.80 -11.40 -8.86
CA SER A 59 -5.43 -11.08 -9.30
C SER A 59 -5.30 -9.59 -9.58
N ILE A 60 -4.20 -8.96 -9.16
CA ILE A 60 -3.92 -7.56 -9.52
C ILE A 60 -3.58 -7.37 -11.01
N HIS A 61 -3.31 -8.47 -11.73
CA HIS A 61 -2.95 -8.48 -13.14
C HIS A 61 -4.15 -8.75 -14.05
N GLU A 62 -5.06 -9.61 -13.59
CA GLU A 62 -6.14 -10.15 -14.41
C GLU A 62 -7.41 -10.31 -13.57
N HIS A 63 -8.41 -9.50 -13.86
CA HIS A 63 -9.76 -9.61 -13.30
C HIS A 63 -10.78 -8.96 -14.25
N GLU A 64 -12.06 -9.25 -14.04
CA GLU A 64 -13.16 -8.71 -14.86
C GLU A 64 -13.80 -7.45 -14.26
N PHE A 65 -13.42 -7.05 -13.05
CA PHE A 65 -13.92 -5.84 -12.42
C PHE A 65 -13.46 -4.59 -13.19
N GLU A 66 -14.31 -3.56 -13.21
CA GLU A 66 -13.92 -2.24 -13.71
C GLU A 66 -12.85 -1.61 -12.80
N PRO A 67 -11.76 -1.06 -13.34
CA PRO A 67 -10.72 -0.41 -12.53
C PRO A 67 -11.30 0.70 -11.65
N GLY A 68 -10.97 0.68 -10.37
CA GLY A 68 -11.51 1.60 -9.36
C GLY A 68 -12.82 1.13 -8.71
N ALA A 69 -13.45 0.06 -9.18
CA ALA A 69 -14.64 -0.50 -8.54
C ALA A 69 -14.30 -1.09 -7.15
N ALA A 70 -15.24 -1.00 -6.21
CA ALA A 70 -15.08 -1.63 -4.91
C ALA A 70 -15.20 -3.16 -5.02
N VAL A 71 -14.31 -3.85 -4.30
CA VAL A 71 -14.24 -5.30 -4.16
C VAL A 71 -14.26 -5.61 -2.67
N PHE A 72 -15.42 -6.05 -2.19
CA PHE A 72 -15.59 -6.45 -0.79
C PHE A 72 -15.07 -7.87 -0.58
N SER A 73 -14.19 -8.02 0.40
CA SER A 73 -13.47 -9.27 0.67
C SER A 73 -13.32 -9.47 2.18
N ASP A 74 -13.91 -10.56 2.69
CA ASP A 74 -13.75 -10.95 4.09
C ASP A 74 -12.31 -11.37 4.39
N LYS A 75 -11.63 -12.02 3.43
CA LYS A 75 -10.22 -12.41 3.61
C LYS A 75 -9.30 -11.20 3.69
N ILE A 76 -9.56 -10.14 2.93
CA ILE A 76 -8.80 -8.89 3.03
C ILE A 76 -9.07 -8.25 4.40
N ASN A 77 -10.33 -8.19 4.85
CA ASN A 77 -10.62 -7.70 6.20
C ASN A 77 -9.88 -8.48 7.29
N GLU A 78 -9.94 -9.82 7.24
CA GLU A 78 -9.24 -10.71 8.17
C GLU A 78 -7.72 -10.52 8.10
N LEU A 79 -7.15 -10.33 6.92
CA LEU A 79 -5.72 -10.06 6.76
C LEU A 79 -5.33 -8.70 7.38
N LEU A 80 -6.18 -7.68 7.23
CA LEU A 80 -5.89 -6.34 7.71
C LEU A 80 -5.95 -6.24 9.24
N VAL A 81 -6.99 -6.79 9.87
CA VAL A 81 -7.28 -6.59 11.31
C VAL A 81 -7.42 -7.88 12.12
N GLY A 82 -7.35 -9.05 11.48
CA GLY A 82 -7.55 -10.35 12.13
C GLY A 82 -9.00 -10.87 12.07
N PRO A 83 -9.25 -12.09 12.57
CA PRO A 83 -10.54 -12.77 12.45
C PRO A 83 -11.64 -12.19 13.35
N ASN A 84 -11.26 -11.42 14.38
CA ASN A 84 -12.19 -10.82 15.33
C ASN A 84 -12.17 -9.30 15.17
N ILE A 85 -13.35 -8.68 15.13
CA ILE A 85 -13.48 -7.23 15.13
C ILE A 85 -13.05 -6.72 16.50
N VAL A 86 -12.08 -5.81 16.51
CA VAL A 86 -11.60 -5.12 17.71
C VAL A 86 -11.67 -3.61 17.51
N GLU A 87 -11.99 -2.88 18.57
CA GLU A 87 -12.07 -1.42 18.53
C GLU A 87 -10.72 -0.74 18.81
N ASN A 88 -9.88 -1.40 19.62
CA ASN A 88 -8.62 -0.85 20.09
C ASN A 88 -7.43 -1.43 19.31
N TRP A 89 -6.53 -0.54 18.89
CA TRP A 89 -5.26 -0.91 18.25
C TRP A 89 -4.40 -1.87 19.08
N ASN A 90 -4.49 -1.82 20.41
CA ASN A 90 -3.72 -2.71 21.28
C ASN A 90 -4.21 -4.16 21.24
N ASP A 91 -5.44 -4.38 20.80
CA ASP A 91 -6.09 -5.69 20.76
C ASP A 91 -5.97 -6.35 19.37
N LEU A 92 -5.37 -5.66 18.39
CA LEU A 92 -5.10 -6.22 17.07
C LEU A 92 -4.13 -7.40 17.15
N PRO A 93 -4.42 -8.52 16.46
CA PRO A 93 -3.46 -9.61 16.33
C PRO A 93 -2.15 -9.12 15.72
N SER A 94 -1.03 -9.53 16.32
CA SER A 94 0.31 -9.06 15.97
C SER A 94 0.72 -9.36 14.54
N GLU A 95 0.11 -10.38 13.96
CA GLU A 95 0.32 -10.93 12.62
C GLU A 95 -0.61 -10.33 11.57
N SER A 96 -1.65 -9.60 11.97
CA SER A 96 -2.47 -8.81 11.04
C SER A 96 -1.62 -7.69 10.42
N VAL A 97 -2.00 -7.19 9.24
CA VAL A 97 -1.23 -6.11 8.58
C VAL A 97 -1.19 -4.86 9.45
N PHE A 98 -2.33 -4.45 10.00
CA PHE A 98 -2.41 -3.25 10.85
C PHE A 98 -1.66 -3.46 12.17
N GLY A 99 -1.80 -4.64 12.80
CA GLY A 99 -1.06 -5.00 14.01
C GLY A 99 0.46 -5.02 13.78
N THR A 100 0.91 -5.56 12.65
CA THR A 100 2.33 -5.62 12.26
C THR A 100 2.90 -4.22 12.08
N ILE A 101 2.20 -3.35 11.33
CA ILE A 101 2.61 -1.95 11.12
C ILE A 101 2.68 -1.23 12.47
N ARG A 102 1.59 -1.28 13.26
CA ARG A 102 1.49 -0.65 14.59
C ARG A 102 2.67 -1.06 15.46
N ASN A 103 2.93 -2.34 15.62
CA ASN A 103 4.00 -2.85 16.48
C ASN A 103 5.39 -2.36 16.06
N LYS A 104 5.62 -2.16 14.76
CA LYS A 104 6.89 -1.65 14.24
C LYS A 104 7.06 -0.14 14.42
N ILE A 105 5.97 0.64 14.47
CA ILE A 105 6.04 2.11 14.53
C ILE A 105 5.77 2.70 15.92
N VAL A 106 5.12 1.98 16.83
CA VAL A 106 4.83 2.44 18.20
C VAL A 106 6.05 3.00 18.96
N PRO A 107 7.30 2.51 18.78
CA PRO A 107 8.46 3.14 19.41
C PRO A 107 8.66 4.62 19.05
N LYS A 108 8.11 5.07 17.92
CA LYS A 108 8.20 6.45 17.44
C LYS A 108 6.86 7.17 17.34
N PHE A 109 5.71 6.50 17.43
CA PHE A 109 4.40 7.13 17.24
C PHE A 109 3.53 6.96 18.49
N ASP A 110 2.90 8.06 18.92
CA ASP A 110 1.95 8.05 20.04
C ASP A 110 0.63 7.41 19.59
N ILE A 111 0.06 6.54 20.44
CA ILE A 111 -1.19 5.84 20.18
C ILE A 111 -2.35 6.81 19.89
N LYS A 112 -2.33 8.02 20.46
CA LYS A 112 -3.37 9.04 20.23
C LYS A 112 -3.39 9.58 18.80
N ASN A 113 -2.32 9.36 18.03
CA ASN A 113 -2.22 9.79 16.64
C ASN A 113 -2.82 8.77 15.67
N PHE A 114 -3.11 7.55 16.13
CA PHE A 114 -3.73 6.55 15.28
C PHE A 114 -5.21 6.92 15.05
N PRO A 115 -5.73 6.77 13.81
CA PRO A 115 -7.17 6.89 13.57
C PRO A 115 -7.93 5.80 14.33
N THR A 116 -9.22 5.98 14.60
CA THR A 116 -10.00 4.87 15.18
C THR A 116 -10.11 3.73 14.17
N LEU A 117 -10.07 2.47 14.61
CA LEU A 117 -10.13 1.34 13.66
C LEU A 117 -11.42 1.37 12.85
N ILE A 118 -12.56 1.54 13.52
CA ILE A 118 -13.88 1.59 12.90
C ILE A 118 -13.95 2.69 11.82
N SER A 119 -13.45 3.90 12.10
CA SER A 119 -13.55 5.01 11.14
C SER A 119 -12.83 4.73 9.82
N ILE A 120 -11.77 3.92 9.81
CA ILE A 120 -11.04 3.54 8.58
C ILE A 120 -11.97 2.77 7.63
N PHE A 121 -12.75 1.83 8.18
CA PHE A 121 -13.65 0.97 7.41
C PHE A 121 -14.94 1.71 7.04
N GLU A 122 -15.54 2.45 7.98
CA GLU A 122 -16.75 3.23 7.73
C GLU A 122 -16.52 4.31 6.68
N SER A 123 -15.40 5.04 6.75
CA SER A 123 -15.04 6.07 5.77
C SER A 123 -14.95 5.50 4.36
N TYR A 124 -14.37 4.30 4.19
CA TYR A 124 -14.33 3.64 2.90
C TYR A 124 -15.73 3.23 2.44
N ALA A 125 -16.49 2.52 3.28
CA ALA A 125 -17.80 1.98 2.93
C ALA A 125 -18.82 3.07 2.54
N GLN A 126 -18.79 4.22 3.22
CA GLN A 126 -19.71 5.32 2.96
C GLN A 126 -19.47 6.03 1.61
N ASN A 127 -18.27 5.92 1.04
CA ASN A 127 -17.86 6.71 -0.13
C ASN A 127 -17.61 5.83 -1.38
N VAL A 128 -18.07 4.58 -1.35
CA VAL A 128 -17.94 3.66 -2.49
C VAL A 128 -18.70 4.21 -3.70
N GLY A 129 -17.98 4.42 -4.79
CA GLY A 129 -18.54 4.90 -6.06
C GLY A 129 -18.81 6.40 -6.12
N GLU A 130 -18.45 7.17 -5.07
CA GLU A 130 -18.69 8.61 -5.01
C GLU A 130 -17.47 9.46 -5.44
N LEU A 131 -16.33 8.83 -5.70
CA LEU A 131 -15.05 9.51 -5.91
C LEU A 131 -14.66 9.59 -7.38
N GLU A 132 -13.82 10.58 -7.68
CA GLU A 132 -13.11 10.64 -8.95
C GLU A 132 -12.28 9.37 -9.18
N TRP A 133 -12.30 8.92 -10.42
CA TRP A 133 -11.64 7.70 -10.84
C TRP A 133 -10.15 7.69 -10.46
N GLY A 134 -9.71 6.56 -9.92
CA GLY A 134 -8.31 6.36 -9.51
C GLY A 134 -7.93 6.93 -8.14
N ASN A 135 -8.86 7.59 -7.45
CA ASN A 135 -8.67 8.09 -6.09
C ASN A 135 -9.35 7.19 -5.05
N ILE A 136 -9.00 7.38 -3.78
CA ILE A 136 -9.69 6.76 -2.64
C ILE A 136 -10.14 7.83 -1.65
N ASN A 137 -11.14 7.52 -0.83
CA ASN A 137 -11.63 8.49 0.14
C ASN A 137 -10.59 8.61 1.24
N LEU A 138 -10.15 9.85 1.48
CA LEU A 138 -9.17 10.18 2.50
C LEU A 138 -9.75 11.27 3.40
N THR A 139 -9.76 11.01 4.70
CA THR A 139 -10.32 11.93 5.71
C THR A 139 -9.34 12.98 6.19
N ILE A 140 -8.11 12.95 5.67
CA ILE A 140 -7.09 13.97 5.94
C ILE A 140 -7.44 15.32 5.28
N PRO A 141 -6.86 16.44 5.78
CA PRO A 141 -7.06 17.76 5.18
C PRO A 141 -6.69 17.81 3.69
N ILE A 142 -7.38 18.67 2.93
CA ILE A 142 -7.19 18.79 1.48
C ILE A 142 -5.75 19.12 1.09
N ASP A 143 -5.08 19.99 1.85
CA ASP A 143 -3.70 20.41 1.62
C ASP A 143 -2.68 19.28 1.84
N ASN A 144 -3.11 18.18 2.45
CA ASN A 144 -2.32 16.98 2.70
C ASN A 144 -2.74 15.80 1.82
N LYS A 145 -3.71 15.96 0.91
CA LYS A 145 -3.99 14.88 -0.04
C LYS A 145 -2.75 14.65 -0.94
N PRO A 146 -2.43 13.39 -1.25
CA PRO A 146 -1.38 13.10 -2.22
C PRO A 146 -1.80 13.64 -3.59
N PHE A 147 -0.82 14.07 -4.38
CA PHE A 147 -1.00 14.39 -5.79
C PHE A 147 -0.98 13.12 -6.63
N LEU A 148 -0.30 12.09 -6.15
CA LEU A 148 -0.28 10.79 -6.79
C LEU A 148 -1.64 10.10 -6.66
N LEU A 149 -2.18 9.62 -7.79
CA LEU A 149 -3.41 8.82 -7.80
C LEU A 149 -3.07 7.37 -7.39
N PRO A 150 -3.65 6.83 -6.30
CA PRO A 150 -3.34 5.49 -5.81
C PRO A 150 -3.48 4.39 -6.87
N LEU A 151 -4.54 4.42 -7.68
CA LEU A 151 -4.74 3.37 -8.70
C LEU A 151 -3.63 3.36 -9.77
N GLN A 152 -3.20 4.55 -10.20
CA GLN A 152 -2.09 4.73 -11.13
C GLN A 152 -0.77 4.30 -10.48
N ALA A 153 -0.53 4.73 -9.24
CA ALA A 153 0.65 4.38 -8.46
C ALA A 153 0.84 2.86 -8.34
N GLY A 154 -0.25 2.16 -8.06
CA GLY A 154 -0.29 0.69 -8.00
C GLY A 154 0.22 0.11 -9.32
N TYR A 155 -0.48 0.40 -10.42
CA TYR A 155 -0.13 -0.08 -11.76
C TYR A 155 1.32 0.21 -12.17
N GLU A 156 1.77 1.47 -12.05
CA GLU A 156 3.11 1.88 -12.49
C GLU A 156 4.23 1.25 -11.66
N SER A 157 3.97 0.94 -10.39
CA SER A 157 4.95 0.34 -9.49
C SER A 157 5.15 -1.17 -9.68
N ARG A 158 4.17 -1.87 -10.26
CA ARG A 158 4.17 -3.34 -10.36
C ARG A 158 5.39 -3.89 -11.07
N LYS A 159 5.70 -3.36 -12.26
CA LYS A 159 6.86 -3.80 -13.05
C LYS A 159 8.17 -3.68 -12.27
N TYR A 160 8.32 -2.61 -11.49
CA TYR A 160 9.48 -2.48 -10.63
C TYR A 160 9.45 -3.55 -9.54
N PHE A 161 8.34 -3.66 -8.81
CA PHE A 161 8.20 -4.59 -7.70
C PHE A 161 8.46 -6.03 -8.14
N GLU A 162 7.86 -6.45 -9.25
CA GLU A 162 8.02 -7.79 -9.81
C GLU A 162 9.48 -8.12 -10.14
N LYS A 163 10.15 -7.21 -10.83
CA LYS A 163 11.53 -7.41 -11.26
C LYS A 163 12.53 -7.39 -10.11
N ASN A 164 12.25 -6.62 -9.05
CA ASN A 164 13.26 -6.24 -8.07
C ASN A 164 13.01 -6.80 -6.68
N ILE A 165 11.76 -7.10 -6.33
CA ILE A 165 11.30 -7.47 -5.00
C ILE A 165 10.54 -8.80 -5.01
N ASN A 166 9.97 -9.26 -6.14
CA ASN A 166 9.16 -10.47 -6.15
C ASN A 166 9.91 -11.68 -5.59
N LEU A 167 9.31 -12.28 -4.58
CA LEU A 167 9.82 -13.47 -3.93
C LEU A 167 8.84 -14.61 -4.23
N GLU A 168 9.29 -15.85 -4.03
CA GLU A 168 8.45 -17.04 -4.16
C GLU A 168 7.24 -17.06 -3.20
N SER A 169 7.10 -16.07 -2.30
CA SER A 169 6.03 -15.99 -1.31
C SER A 169 5.42 -14.59 -1.25
N ASN A 170 4.13 -14.50 -1.59
CA ASN A 170 3.32 -13.27 -1.47
C ASN A 170 3.36 -12.69 -0.05
N LYS A 171 3.31 -13.56 0.98
CA LYS A 171 3.44 -13.14 2.39
C LYS A 171 4.79 -12.46 2.67
N LYS A 172 5.87 -13.01 2.10
CA LYS A 172 7.20 -12.42 2.27
C LYS A 172 7.32 -11.10 1.52
N SER A 173 6.77 -10.99 0.31
CA SER A 173 6.70 -9.73 -0.42
C SER A 173 5.88 -8.65 0.31
N LEU A 174 4.75 -9.02 0.92
CA LEU A 174 3.97 -8.13 1.79
C LEU A 174 4.81 -7.65 2.99
N GLN A 175 5.57 -8.54 3.62
CA GLN A 175 6.44 -8.16 4.74
C GLN A 175 7.52 -7.14 4.33
N ILE A 176 8.09 -7.26 3.12
CA ILE A 176 9.04 -6.27 2.58
C ILE A 176 8.36 -4.92 2.38
N ALA A 177 7.15 -4.89 1.82
CA ALA A 177 6.38 -3.66 1.65
C ALA A 177 6.06 -2.99 2.99
N ILE A 178 5.61 -3.75 3.99
CA ILE A 178 5.37 -3.25 5.35
C ILE A 178 6.64 -2.70 6.00
N ASN A 179 7.78 -3.38 5.83
CA ASN A 179 9.06 -2.91 6.36
C ASN A 179 9.49 -1.59 5.71
N ALA A 180 9.30 -1.46 4.39
CA ALA A 180 9.63 -0.23 3.66
C ALA A 180 8.71 0.93 4.06
N LEU A 181 7.40 0.68 4.19
CA LEU A 181 6.43 1.64 4.73
C LEU A 181 6.84 2.12 6.12
N THR A 182 7.16 1.19 7.03
CA THR A 182 7.61 1.50 8.38
C THR A 182 8.86 2.40 8.35
N HIS A 183 9.81 2.10 7.46
CA HIS A 183 11.02 2.88 7.30
C HIS A 183 10.71 4.33 6.87
N ILE A 184 9.87 4.49 5.85
CA ILE A 184 9.44 5.81 5.35
C ILE A 184 8.71 6.59 6.46
N LEU A 185 7.77 5.97 7.19
CA LEU A 185 7.09 6.61 8.31
C LEU A 185 8.06 7.09 9.40
N HIS A 186 9.07 6.27 9.71
CA HIS A 186 10.09 6.63 10.69
C HIS A 186 11.00 7.78 10.24
N GLU A 187 11.40 7.82 8.98
CA GLU A 187 12.25 8.87 8.42
C GLU A 187 11.51 10.20 8.27
N THR A 188 10.23 10.14 7.92
CA THR A 188 9.41 11.32 7.61
C THR A 188 8.61 11.85 8.79
N LYS A 189 8.71 11.23 9.97
CA LYS A 189 7.96 11.63 11.19
C LYS A 189 8.05 13.12 11.53
N MET A 190 9.20 13.76 11.28
CA MET A 190 9.39 15.19 11.57
C MET A 190 8.90 16.14 10.47
N ALA A 191 8.56 15.60 9.30
CA ALA A 191 8.17 16.38 8.13
C ALA A 191 6.65 16.41 7.91
N LEU A 192 5.90 15.44 8.44
CA LEU A 192 4.44 15.37 8.35
C LEU A 192 3.83 15.12 9.73
N ASP A 193 2.69 15.77 10.00
CA ASP A 193 1.94 15.52 11.23
C ASP A 193 1.64 14.02 11.37
N SER A 194 1.90 13.47 12.55
CA SER A 194 1.79 12.04 12.79
C SER A 194 0.36 11.52 12.62
N LYS A 195 -0.66 12.31 12.99
CA LYS A 195 -2.05 11.89 12.83
C LYS A 195 -2.42 11.83 11.35
N ILE A 196 -1.96 12.80 10.55
CA ILE A 196 -2.14 12.81 9.09
C ILE A 196 -1.44 11.61 8.45
N ALA A 197 -0.16 11.38 8.77
CA ALA A 197 0.63 10.28 8.20
C ALA A 197 0.00 8.90 8.47
N LEU A 198 -0.44 8.66 9.71
CA LEU A 198 -1.05 7.39 10.10
C LEU A 198 -2.46 7.22 9.50
N THR A 199 -3.27 8.27 9.48
CA THR A 199 -4.60 8.23 8.84
C THR A 199 -4.46 7.92 7.36
N LEU A 200 -3.60 8.64 6.64
CA LEU A 200 -3.32 8.42 5.23
C LEU A 200 -2.87 6.97 4.97
N THR A 201 -1.94 6.46 5.77
CA THR A 201 -1.41 5.10 5.62
C THR A 201 -2.50 4.05 5.72
N PHE A 202 -3.29 4.06 6.80
CA PHE A 202 -4.25 2.99 7.05
C PHE A 202 -5.49 3.09 6.15
N GLU A 203 -5.94 4.30 5.83
CA GLU A 203 -7.01 4.51 4.85
C GLU A 203 -6.60 4.07 3.45
N LEU A 204 -5.37 4.35 3.01
CA LEU A 204 -4.84 3.86 1.73
C LEU A 204 -4.76 2.35 1.67
N ILE A 205 -4.21 1.71 2.70
CA ILE A 205 -4.10 0.25 2.71
C ILE A 205 -5.51 -0.38 2.69
N ASN A 206 -6.43 0.11 3.52
CA ASN A 206 -7.81 -0.37 3.54
C ASN A 206 -8.52 -0.17 2.20
N GLY A 207 -8.48 1.06 1.66
CA GLY A 207 -9.19 1.41 0.44
C GLY A 207 -8.64 0.70 -0.79
N MET A 208 -7.31 0.77 -1.01
CA MET A 208 -6.70 0.17 -2.19
C MET A 208 -6.70 -1.35 -2.17
N SER A 209 -6.65 -1.99 -1.00
CA SER A 209 -6.73 -3.46 -0.94
C SER A 209 -8.11 -3.99 -1.30
N LYS A 210 -9.13 -3.12 -1.32
CA LYS A 210 -10.52 -3.41 -1.68
C LYS A 210 -10.93 -2.74 -2.98
N THR A 211 -9.97 -2.24 -3.75
CA THR A 211 -10.27 -1.55 -5.01
C THR A 211 -9.77 -2.40 -6.17
N ALA A 212 -10.63 -2.65 -7.14
CA ALA A 212 -10.28 -3.31 -8.38
C ALA A 212 -9.14 -2.53 -9.06
N THR A 213 -8.04 -3.22 -9.30
CA THR A 213 -6.82 -2.63 -9.82
C THR A 213 -6.94 -2.28 -11.30
N MET A 214 -6.08 -1.38 -11.79
CA MET A 214 -5.92 -1.22 -13.23
C MET A 214 -5.15 -2.42 -13.79
N THR A 215 -5.68 -3.12 -14.81
CA THR A 215 -5.01 -4.26 -15.46
C THR A 215 -4.34 -3.84 -16.78
N GLU A 216 -3.38 -4.63 -17.27
CA GLU A 216 -2.76 -4.37 -18.58
C GLU A 216 -3.80 -4.36 -19.71
N LYS A 217 -4.72 -5.33 -19.69
CA LYS A 217 -5.83 -5.40 -20.66
C LYS A 217 -6.67 -4.13 -20.66
N LYS A 218 -7.07 -3.62 -19.48
CA LYS A 218 -7.86 -2.39 -19.37
C LYS A 218 -7.07 -1.15 -19.79
N MET A 219 -5.76 -1.10 -19.52
CA MET A 219 -4.89 -0.02 -20.03
C MET A 219 -4.76 -0.03 -21.55
N GLU A 220 -4.67 -1.20 -22.18
CA GLU A 220 -4.65 -1.34 -23.63
C GLU A 220 -5.98 -0.89 -24.25
N GLU A 221 -7.11 -1.29 -23.65
CA GLU A 221 -8.45 -0.85 -24.06
C GLU A 221 -8.58 0.68 -24.00
N LEU A 222 -8.15 1.31 -22.91
CA LEU A 222 -8.17 2.77 -22.75
C LEU A 222 -7.31 3.50 -23.79
N LYS A 223 -6.11 2.99 -24.10
CA LYS A 223 -5.25 3.58 -25.13
C LYS A 223 -5.90 3.55 -26.51
N ILE A 224 -6.55 2.43 -26.85
CA ILE A 224 -7.28 2.28 -28.12
C ILE A 224 -8.46 3.26 -28.21
N GLU A 225 -9.11 3.58 -27.09
CA GLU A 225 -10.20 4.56 -27.05
C GLU A 225 -9.70 6.01 -27.20
N ILE A 226 -8.55 6.35 -26.59
CA ILE A 226 -7.94 7.69 -26.70
C ILE A 226 -7.44 7.97 -28.12
N ASP A 227 -6.96 6.95 -28.82
CA ASP A 227 -6.42 7.07 -30.19
C ASP A 227 -7.52 7.10 -31.29
N LYS A 228 -8.80 7.01 -30.92
CA LYS A 228 -9.96 7.11 -31.84
C LYS A 228 -10.53 8.52 -31.90
#